data_AF-A0A3B8W1R1-F1
#
_entry.id   AF-A0A3B8W1R1-F1
#
_cell.length_a   1.000
_cell.length_b   1.000
_cell.length_c   1.000
_cell.angle_alpha   90.00
_cell.angle_beta   90.00
_cell.angle_gamma   90.00
#
_symmetry.space_group_name_H-M   'P 1'
#
loop_
_entity.id
_entity.type
_entity.pdbx_description
1 polymer ?
#
loop_
_entity_poly.entity_id
_entity_poly.type
_entity_poly.pdbx_seq_one_letter_code
_entity_poly.pdbx_strand_id
1 'polypeptide(L)'
;RGAGNMLGAEQSGFIADLGYETYQKILAEAVQELKNDEFADLYQEDPGADTDNGEHYVSETFVESDLELMFAPTYIPSDSERVLLYRELDNMVEERDIQAFVSRLEDRFGKIPQEGKELIRIVRLRRMARSLGIEKLVLKNNRMSIHFISNMESPYFQSAAFTKILNYVQSHPKLCHFKEHNGKHTIQIKPVTTVETACAILDEMLSE
;
A
#
# COMPACT_ATOMS: atom_id res chain seq x y z
N ARG A 1 21.20 31.39 18.96
CA ARG A 1 20.99 32.04 17.64
C ARG A 1 22.25 31.80 16.80
N GLY A 2 22.09 31.28 15.58
CA GLY A 2 23.17 30.82 14.70
C GLY A 2 23.35 29.31 14.84
N ALA A 3 22.71 28.45 14.05
CA ALA A 3 22.88 28.24 12.60
C ALA A 3 24.33 27.90 12.25
N GLY A 4 24.61 26.61 12.11
CA GLY A 4 25.89 26.09 11.64
C GLY A 4 26.40 24.96 12.53
N ASN A 5 26.14 23.71 12.14
CA ASN A 5 27.16 22.90 11.49
C ASN A 5 26.56 21.55 11.04
N MET A 6 27.21 20.93 10.05
CA MET A 6 26.92 19.60 9.45
C MET A 6 26.11 19.59 8.13
N LEU A 7 26.39 20.55 7.25
CA LEU A 7 26.31 20.29 5.81
C LEU A 7 27.74 20.18 5.29
N GLY A 8 28.17 18.95 5.05
CA GLY A 8 29.48 18.66 4.49
C GLY A 8 29.83 17.19 4.56
N ALA A 9 29.38 16.43 3.56
CA ALA A 9 30.20 15.53 2.75
C ALA A 9 29.29 14.50 2.03
N GLU A 10 29.54 14.36 0.73
CA GLU A 10 29.27 13.15 -0.08
C GLU A 10 27.80 12.96 -0.50
N GLN A 11 27.38 13.45 -1.67
CA GLN A 11 27.65 12.78 -2.95
C GLN A 11 27.73 11.26 -2.84
N SER A 12 26.59 10.60 -2.61
CA SER A 12 26.35 9.21 -3.06
C SER A 12 24.96 8.77 -2.60
N GLY A 13 23.98 8.79 -3.49
CA GLY A 13 22.66 8.27 -3.13
C GLY A 13 21.51 8.66 -4.04
N PHE A 14 21.76 9.35 -5.16
CA PHE A 14 20.77 9.63 -6.21
C PHE A 14 20.36 8.37 -7.00
N ILE A 15 20.39 7.19 -6.36
CA ILE A 15 20.05 5.89 -6.92
C ILE A 15 19.24 5.13 -5.85
N ALA A 16 17.95 5.42 -5.76
CA ALA A 16 16.98 4.55 -5.08
C ALA A 16 15.53 4.79 -5.54
N ASP A 17 15.34 5.38 -6.73
CA ASP A 17 14.03 5.60 -7.38
C ASP A 17 13.40 4.32 -7.99
N LEU A 18 13.88 3.13 -7.58
CA LEU A 18 13.43 1.84 -8.08
C LEU A 18 12.53 1.15 -7.03
N GLY A 19 11.28 1.61 -6.95
CA GLY A 19 10.17 0.92 -6.25
C GLY A 19 9.00 0.64 -7.17
N TYR A 20 8.78 1.53 -8.14
CA TYR A 20 7.84 1.36 -9.24
C TYR A 20 8.25 0.24 -10.20
N GLU A 21 9.55 0.07 -10.44
CA GLU A 21 10.03 -1.02 -11.32
C GLU A 21 9.62 -2.38 -10.82
N THR A 22 9.58 -2.69 -9.52
CA THR A 22 9.29 -4.07 -9.09
C THR A 22 7.82 -4.44 -9.22
N TYR A 23 6.89 -3.55 -8.88
CA TYR A 23 5.46 -3.80 -9.09
C TYR A 23 5.08 -3.75 -10.57
N GLN A 24 5.56 -2.75 -11.32
CA GLN A 24 5.41 -2.75 -12.78
C GLN A 24 6.12 -3.94 -13.41
N LYS A 25 7.22 -4.46 -12.85
CA LYS A 25 7.92 -5.64 -13.38
C LYS A 25 7.20 -6.92 -13.04
N ILE A 26 6.62 -7.08 -11.85
CA ILE A 26 5.76 -8.24 -11.56
C ILE A 26 4.50 -8.18 -12.43
N LEU A 27 3.88 -7.00 -12.55
CA LEU A 27 2.73 -6.79 -13.44
C LEU A 27 3.13 -6.97 -14.91
N ALA A 28 4.27 -6.43 -15.35
CA ALA A 28 4.74 -6.51 -16.73
C ALA A 28 5.26 -7.90 -17.07
N GLU A 29 5.93 -8.62 -16.17
CA GLU A 29 6.36 -10.01 -16.35
C GLU A 29 5.12 -10.90 -16.44
N ALA A 30 4.13 -10.73 -15.56
CA ALA A 30 2.86 -11.45 -15.64
C ALA A 30 2.03 -11.08 -16.89
N VAL A 31 2.05 -9.81 -17.31
CA VAL A 31 1.41 -9.32 -18.55
C VAL A 31 2.18 -9.75 -19.79
N GLN A 32 3.49 -9.91 -19.73
CA GLN A 32 4.37 -10.27 -20.84
C GLN A 32 4.41 -11.78 -21.05
N GLU A 33 4.25 -12.57 -19.99
CA GLU A 33 3.89 -14.00 -20.07
C GLU A 33 2.52 -14.16 -20.73
N LEU A 34 1.51 -13.36 -20.34
CA LEU A 34 0.17 -13.37 -20.95
C LEU A 34 0.10 -12.82 -22.39
N LYS A 35 0.95 -11.86 -22.76
CA LYS A 35 0.99 -11.33 -24.13
C LYS A 35 1.51 -12.38 -25.12
N ASN A 36 2.20 -13.40 -24.62
CA ASN A 36 2.63 -14.53 -25.44
C ASN A 36 1.54 -15.61 -25.57
N ASP A 37 0.44 -15.55 -24.79
CA ASP A 37 -0.68 -16.50 -24.86
C ASP A 37 -2.06 -15.79 -24.76
N GLU A 38 -2.67 -15.56 -25.94
CA GLU A 38 -4.12 -15.56 -26.23
C GLU A 38 -5.13 -14.61 -25.51
N PHE A 39 -4.75 -13.57 -24.76
CA PHE A 39 -5.77 -12.73 -24.06
C PHE A 39 -5.62 -11.19 -24.16
N ALA A 40 -5.29 -10.68 -25.36
CA ALA A 40 -5.19 -9.23 -25.61
C ALA A 40 -6.55 -8.48 -25.51
N ASP A 41 -7.68 -9.16 -25.68
CA ASP A 41 -9.00 -8.53 -25.76
C ASP A 41 -9.61 -8.17 -24.39
N LEU A 42 -9.00 -8.62 -23.29
CA LEU A 42 -9.44 -8.32 -21.92
C LEU A 42 -8.88 -7.00 -21.35
N TYR A 43 -8.28 -6.16 -22.19
CA TYR A 43 -7.61 -4.90 -21.79
C TYR A 43 -8.38 -3.65 -22.23
N GLN A 44 -9.70 -3.71 -22.36
CA GLN A 44 -10.49 -2.47 -22.44
C GLN A 44 -10.53 -1.85 -21.04
N GLU A 45 -9.83 -0.73 -20.88
CA GLU A 45 -9.82 0.11 -19.68
C GLU A 45 -11.26 0.43 -19.27
N ASP A 46 -11.69 -0.08 -18.12
CA ASP A 46 -12.95 0.31 -17.48
C ASP A 46 -12.63 1.39 -16.45
N PRO A 47 -12.95 2.67 -16.72
CA PRO A 47 -12.78 3.76 -15.75
C PRO A 47 -13.93 3.70 -14.74
N GLY A 48 -13.86 2.71 -13.85
CA GLY A 48 -14.89 2.37 -12.88
C GLY A 48 -14.84 3.15 -11.58
N ALA A 49 -15.51 4.31 -11.57
CA ALA A 49 -16.30 4.86 -10.47
C ALA A 49 -15.64 5.08 -9.09
N ASP A 50 -15.01 6.26 -8.92
CA ASP A 50 -14.98 6.93 -7.63
C ASP A 50 -16.18 7.88 -7.51
N THR A 51 -17.10 7.54 -6.60
CA THR A 51 -18.10 8.49 -6.09
C THR A 51 -17.42 9.32 -5.00
N ASP A 52 -16.85 10.45 -5.42
CA ASP A 52 -16.18 11.40 -4.56
C ASP A 52 -17.21 12.10 -3.64
N ASN A 53 -17.35 11.60 -2.41
CA ASN A 53 -18.17 12.21 -1.37
C ASN A 53 -17.44 13.35 -0.62
N GLY A 54 -16.28 13.81 -1.09
CA GLY A 54 -15.56 14.95 -0.48
C GLY A 54 -14.88 14.65 0.86
N GLU A 55 -14.84 13.39 1.30
CA GLU A 55 -14.20 12.96 2.56
C GLU A 55 -12.76 12.44 2.38
N HIS A 56 -12.29 12.31 1.14
CA HIS A 56 -10.96 11.78 0.83
C HIS A 56 -9.98 12.88 0.42
N TYR A 57 -8.93 13.08 1.23
CA TYR A 57 -7.86 14.06 0.96
C TYR A 57 -6.85 13.60 -0.10
N VAL A 58 -6.93 12.33 -0.50
CA VAL A 58 -6.13 11.70 -1.56
C VAL A 58 -7.05 10.91 -2.48
N SER A 59 -6.84 11.02 -3.80
CA SER A 59 -7.58 10.23 -4.78
C SER A 59 -7.18 8.76 -4.73
N GLU A 60 -5.90 8.49 -4.48
CA GLU A 60 -5.33 7.14 -4.48
C GLU A 60 -4.26 7.00 -3.40
N THR A 61 -4.09 5.78 -2.88
CA THR A 61 -2.99 5.42 -1.99
C THR A 61 -2.14 4.35 -2.64
N PHE A 62 -0.83 4.59 -2.73
CA PHE A 62 0.14 3.61 -3.22
C PHE A 62 0.71 2.78 -2.08
N VAL A 63 0.88 1.48 -2.29
CA VAL A 63 1.56 0.59 -1.34
C VAL A 63 2.76 -0.05 -2.02
N GLU A 64 3.95 0.21 -1.48
CA GLU A 64 5.20 -0.46 -1.87
C GLU A 64 5.61 -1.43 -0.78
N SER A 65 6.08 -2.62 -1.16
CA SER A 65 6.52 -3.62 -0.18
C SER A 65 7.69 -4.46 -0.68
N ASP A 66 8.56 -4.88 0.25
CA ASP A 66 9.53 -5.96 0.06
C ASP A 66 9.04 -7.33 0.59
N LEU A 67 7.80 -7.40 1.06
CA LEU A 67 7.17 -8.63 1.52
C LEU A 67 6.78 -9.51 0.32
N GLU A 68 6.75 -10.81 0.55
CA GLU A 68 6.27 -11.78 -0.43
C GLU A 68 4.73 -11.74 -0.49
N LEU A 69 4.21 -11.02 -1.50
CA LEU A 69 2.78 -10.78 -1.70
C LEU A 69 2.36 -11.33 -3.06
N MET A 70 2.08 -12.63 -3.14
CA MET A 70 1.69 -13.28 -4.38
C MET A 70 0.82 -14.51 -4.15
N PHE A 71 0.06 -14.91 -5.16
CA PHE A 71 -0.42 -16.28 -5.24
C PHE A 71 0.70 -17.15 -5.82
N ALA A 72 1.27 -18.03 -4.99
CA ALA A 72 2.33 -18.91 -5.43
C ALA A 72 1.87 -19.84 -6.58
N PRO A 73 2.74 -20.18 -7.55
CA PRO A 73 2.42 -21.15 -8.60
C PRO A 73 2.01 -22.54 -8.08
N THR A 74 2.44 -22.88 -6.87
CA THR A 74 2.04 -24.12 -6.18
C THR A 74 0.59 -24.08 -5.69
N TYR A 75 0.01 -22.89 -5.52
CA TYR A 75 -1.37 -22.70 -5.09
C TYR A 75 -2.30 -22.43 -6.29
N ILE A 76 -1.88 -21.54 -7.20
CA ILE A 76 -2.61 -21.23 -8.44
C ILE A 76 -1.66 -21.45 -9.62
N PRO A 77 -1.67 -22.66 -10.23
CA PRO A 77 -0.71 -23.01 -11.27
C PRO A 77 -0.86 -22.23 -12.57
N SER A 78 -2.08 -21.81 -12.93
CA SER A 78 -2.33 -21.08 -14.17
C SER A 78 -1.97 -19.61 -14.02
N ASP A 79 -1.04 -19.14 -14.84
CA ASP A 79 -0.58 -17.74 -14.85
C ASP A 79 -1.71 -16.79 -15.24
N SER A 80 -2.48 -17.14 -16.28
CA SER A 80 -3.64 -16.37 -16.71
C SER A 80 -4.69 -16.22 -15.62
N GLU A 81 -4.92 -17.28 -14.84
CA GLU A 81 -5.83 -17.23 -13.70
C GLU A 81 -5.32 -16.33 -12.58
N ARG A 82 -4.02 -16.39 -12.26
CA ARG A 82 -3.42 -15.47 -11.27
C ARG A 82 -3.63 -14.01 -11.66
N VAL A 83 -3.43 -13.66 -12.92
CA VAL A 83 -3.62 -12.28 -13.38
C VAL A 83 -5.08 -11.84 -13.30
N LEU A 84 -6.02 -12.70 -13.68
CA LEU A 84 -7.45 -12.39 -13.52
C LEU A 84 -7.79 -12.13 -12.05
N LEU A 85 -7.30 -12.96 -11.13
CA LEU A 85 -7.51 -12.79 -9.70
C LEU A 85 -6.85 -11.52 -9.15
N TYR A 86 -5.67 -11.14 -9.65
CA TYR A 86 -5.01 -9.88 -9.27
C TYR A 86 -5.80 -8.67 -9.72
N ARG A 87 -6.34 -8.69 -10.95
CA ARG A 87 -7.23 -7.61 -11.43
C ARG A 87 -8.52 -7.54 -10.63
N GLU A 88 -9.08 -8.70 -10.29
CA GLU A 88 -10.28 -8.78 -9.47
C GLU A 88 -10.04 -8.12 -8.10
N LEU A 89 -8.90 -8.43 -7.46
CA LEU A 89 -8.50 -7.82 -6.18
C LEU A 89 -8.28 -6.31 -6.28
N ASP A 90 -7.67 -5.81 -7.36
CA ASP A 90 -7.37 -4.38 -7.50
C ASP A 90 -8.63 -3.52 -7.62
N ASN A 91 -9.73 -4.09 -8.13
CA ASN A 91 -11.03 -3.42 -8.25
C ASN A 91 -11.93 -3.60 -7.01
N MET A 92 -11.50 -4.31 -5.98
CA MET A 92 -12.30 -4.51 -4.77
C MET A 92 -12.23 -3.31 -3.84
N VAL A 93 -13.40 -2.90 -3.33
CA VAL A 93 -13.52 -1.79 -2.38
C VAL A 93 -14.12 -2.28 -1.05
N GLU A 94 -15.15 -3.12 -1.11
CA GLU A 94 -15.95 -3.51 0.04
C GLU A 94 -15.43 -4.78 0.74
N GLU A 95 -15.50 -4.79 2.08
CA GLU A 95 -15.05 -5.95 2.88
C GLU A 95 -15.82 -7.23 2.56
N ARG A 96 -17.13 -7.11 2.25
CA ARG A 96 -17.98 -8.21 1.80
C ARG A 96 -17.46 -8.87 0.52
N ASP A 97 -16.91 -8.10 -0.40
CA ASP A 97 -16.47 -8.61 -1.70
C ASP A 97 -15.14 -9.36 -1.53
N ILE A 98 -14.27 -8.87 -0.64
CA ILE A 98 -13.05 -9.55 -0.21
C ILE A 98 -13.38 -10.90 0.46
N GLN A 99 -14.38 -10.96 1.35
CA GLN A 99 -14.79 -12.20 2.00
C GLN A 99 -15.35 -13.22 0.99
N ALA A 100 -16.14 -12.75 0.03
CA ALA A 100 -16.65 -13.59 -1.05
C ALA A 100 -15.51 -14.12 -1.94
N PHE A 101 -14.51 -13.29 -2.24
CA PHE A 101 -13.32 -13.67 -2.98
C PHE A 101 -12.50 -14.75 -2.26
N VAL A 102 -12.23 -14.56 -0.97
CA VAL A 102 -11.55 -15.55 -0.12
C VAL A 102 -12.30 -16.88 -0.14
N SER A 103 -13.62 -16.85 0.02
CA SER A 103 -14.45 -18.06 0.01
C SER A 103 -14.36 -18.80 -1.34
N ARG A 104 -14.37 -18.06 -2.46
CA ARG A 104 -14.18 -18.64 -3.80
C ARG A 104 -12.79 -19.25 -4.00
N LEU A 105 -11.75 -18.60 -3.49
CA LEU A 105 -10.40 -19.15 -3.56
C LEU A 105 -10.30 -20.43 -2.74
N GLU A 106 -10.85 -20.45 -1.54
CA GLU A 106 -10.79 -21.62 -0.67
C GLU A 106 -11.58 -22.82 -1.20
N ASP A 107 -12.74 -22.57 -1.82
CA ASP A 107 -13.54 -23.62 -2.47
C ASP A 107 -12.80 -24.25 -3.67
N ARG A 108 -12.07 -23.44 -4.44
CA ARG A 108 -11.42 -23.88 -5.69
C ARG A 108 -10.02 -24.43 -5.51
N PHE A 109 -9.22 -23.83 -4.61
CA PHE A 109 -7.79 -24.11 -4.47
C PHE A 109 -7.42 -24.62 -3.06
N GLY A 110 -8.38 -24.66 -2.13
CA GLY A 110 -8.14 -25.05 -0.75
C GLY A 110 -7.53 -23.92 0.08
N LYS A 111 -6.81 -24.26 1.15
CA LYS A 111 -6.32 -23.27 2.11
C LYS A 111 -5.35 -22.27 1.46
N ILE A 112 -5.69 -20.98 1.54
CA ILE A 112 -4.83 -19.89 1.04
C ILE A 112 -3.50 -19.86 1.82
N PRO A 113 -2.33 -19.86 1.13
CA PRO A 113 -1.01 -19.67 1.74
C PRO A 113 -0.86 -18.31 2.44
N GLN A 114 0.20 -18.13 3.23
CA GLN A 114 0.37 -16.89 4.01
C GLN A 114 0.57 -15.68 3.09
N GLU A 115 1.43 -15.80 2.08
CA GLU A 115 1.71 -14.79 1.07
C GLU A 115 0.45 -14.34 0.32
N GLY A 116 -0.46 -15.27 0.03
CA GLY A 116 -1.76 -14.97 -0.58
C GLY A 116 -2.70 -14.22 0.37
N LYS A 117 -2.69 -14.56 1.67
CA LYS A 117 -3.46 -13.82 2.69
C LYS A 117 -2.94 -12.40 2.88
N GLU A 118 -1.62 -12.23 2.93
CA GLU A 118 -0.99 -10.90 3.00
C GLU A 118 -1.31 -10.06 1.76
N LEU A 119 -1.28 -10.66 0.56
CA LEU A 119 -1.68 -9.99 -0.69
C LEU A 119 -3.14 -9.49 -0.61
N ILE A 120 -4.07 -10.34 -0.20
CA ILE A 120 -5.49 -9.97 -0.10
C ILE A 120 -5.69 -8.80 0.89
N ARG A 121 -4.91 -8.75 1.98
CA ARG A 121 -4.97 -7.65 2.97
C ARG A 121 -4.54 -6.29 2.42
N ILE A 122 -3.79 -6.24 1.30
CA ILE A 122 -3.40 -4.96 0.67
C ILE A 122 -4.63 -4.12 0.30
N VAL A 123 -5.71 -4.75 -0.14
CA VAL A 123 -6.96 -4.05 -0.49
C VAL A 123 -7.49 -3.28 0.72
N ARG A 124 -7.60 -3.95 1.87
CA ARG A 124 -8.02 -3.33 3.13
C ARG A 124 -7.03 -2.26 3.59
N LEU A 125 -5.73 -2.52 3.51
CA LEU A 125 -4.69 -1.56 3.88
C LEU A 125 -4.82 -0.27 3.07
N ARG A 126 -4.99 -0.38 1.74
CA ARG A 126 -5.15 0.74 0.81
C ARG A 126 -6.38 1.58 1.17
N ARG A 127 -7.51 0.93 1.44
CA ARG A 127 -8.76 1.60 1.83
C ARG A 127 -8.61 2.40 3.12
N MET A 128 -8.04 1.80 4.16
CA MET A 128 -7.81 2.49 5.44
C MET A 128 -6.84 3.65 5.28
N ALA A 129 -5.76 3.44 4.54
CA ALA A 129 -4.78 4.48 4.29
C ALA A 129 -5.37 5.67 3.51
N ARG A 130 -6.21 5.40 2.51
CA ARG A 130 -6.97 6.44 1.77
C ARG A 130 -7.87 7.24 2.70
N SER A 131 -8.60 6.58 3.60
CA SER A 131 -9.46 7.26 4.58
C SER A 131 -8.68 8.13 5.59
N LEU A 132 -7.42 7.76 5.85
CA LEU A 132 -6.50 8.52 6.68
C LEU A 132 -5.76 9.63 5.90
N GLY A 133 -6.02 9.81 4.60
CA GLY A 133 -5.33 10.81 3.77
C GLY A 133 -3.85 10.49 3.50
N ILE A 134 -3.49 9.21 3.55
CA ILE A 134 -2.13 8.73 3.28
C ILE A 134 -1.95 8.54 1.76
N GLU A 135 -0.98 9.23 1.18
CA GLU A 135 -0.68 9.14 -0.26
C GLU A 135 0.10 7.88 -0.59
N LYS A 136 1.04 7.49 0.28
CA LYS A 136 1.88 6.30 0.06
C LYS A 136 2.28 5.61 1.35
N LEU A 137 2.23 4.28 1.33
CA LEU A 137 2.78 3.38 2.34
C LEU A 137 3.97 2.62 1.78
N VAL A 138 5.03 2.49 2.58
CA VAL A 138 6.19 1.65 2.25
C VAL A 138 6.43 0.65 3.38
N LEU A 139 6.23 -0.62 3.10
CA LEU A 139 6.52 -1.75 3.98
C LEU A 139 7.86 -2.35 3.58
N LYS A 140 8.95 -1.92 4.24
CA LYS A 140 10.31 -2.34 3.89
C LYS A 140 11.20 -2.46 5.10
N ASN A 141 12.07 -3.47 5.14
CA ASN A 141 13.04 -3.67 6.22
C ASN A 141 12.40 -3.68 7.62
N ASN A 142 11.31 -4.44 7.80
CA ASN A 142 10.55 -4.55 9.05
C ASN A 142 10.02 -3.20 9.57
N ARG A 143 9.64 -2.29 8.67
CA ARG A 143 9.17 -0.94 8.99
C ARG A 143 8.10 -0.50 8.01
N MET A 144 7.11 0.23 8.51
CA MET A 144 6.15 0.98 7.71
C MET A 144 6.56 2.45 7.63
N SER A 145 6.58 3.03 6.44
CA SER A 145 6.75 4.46 6.23
C SER A 145 5.47 5.03 5.64
N ILE A 146 4.91 6.05 6.28
CA ILE A 146 3.69 6.75 5.86
C ILE A 146 4.11 8.07 5.24
N HIS A 147 3.74 8.28 3.98
CA HIS A 147 3.97 9.50 3.23
C HIS A 147 2.66 10.24 3.03
N PHE A 148 2.67 11.53 3.37
CA PHE A 148 1.52 12.42 3.24
C PHE A 148 1.63 13.27 1.98
N ILE A 149 0.51 13.90 1.64
CA ILE A 149 0.45 14.92 0.59
C ILE A 149 1.55 15.96 0.76
N SER A 150 2.14 16.37 -0.36
CA SER A 150 3.26 17.31 -0.35
C SER A 150 2.84 18.75 -0.07
N ASN A 151 1.56 19.09 -0.30
CA ASN A 151 1.03 20.43 -0.05
C ASN A 151 0.75 20.65 1.45
N MET A 152 1.70 21.27 2.16
CA MET A 152 1.58 21.57 3.60
C MET A 152 0.46 22.56 3.95
N GLU A 153 -0.04 23.34 2.98
CA GLU A 153 -1.16 24.27 3.19
C GLU A 153 -2.53 23.59 3.02
N SER A 154 -2.53 22.29 2.71
CA SER A 154 -3.77 21.53 2.55
C SER A 154 -4.58 21.48 3.85
N PRO A 155 -5.92 21.61 3.78
CA PRO A 155 -6.82 21.41 4.91
C PRO A 155 -6.68 20.05 5.61
N TYR A 156 -6.09 19.05 4.92
CA TYR A 156 -5.77 17.75 5.49
C TYR A 156 -5.02 17.83 6.81
N PHE A 157 -4.03 18.72 6.95
CA PHE A 157 -3.22 18.82 8.18
C PHE A 157 -3.99 19.42 9.38
N GLN A 158 -5.22 19.90 9.15
CA GLN A 158 -6.15 20.36 10.18
C GLN A 158 -7.36 19.41 10.33
N SER A 159 -7.37 18.29 9.59
CA SER A 159 -8.48 17.36 9.56
C SER A 159 -8.52 16.42 10.77
N ALA A 160 -9.68 15.81 10.98
CA ALA A 160 -9.83 14.71 11.93
C ALA A 160 -8.94 13.51 11.55
N ALA A 161 -8.81 13.21 10.25
CA ALA A 161 -7.97 12.11 9.75
C ALA A 161 -6.49 12.28 10.16
N PHE A 162 -5.92 13.48 10.00
CA PHE A 162 -4.55 13.74 10.44
C PHE A 162 -4.42 13.75 11.96
N THR A 163 -5.43 14.26 12.67
CA THR A 163 -5.47 14.26 14.15
C THR A 163 -5.39 12.84 14.71
N LYS A 164 -6.11 11.89 14.12
CA LYS A 164 -6.05 10.46 14.48
C LYS A 164 -4.63 9.88 14.38
N ILE A 165 -3.91 10.20 13.30
CA ILE A 165 -2.53 9.77 13.13
C ILE A 165 -1.62 10.40 14.20
N LEU A 166 -1.81 11.69 14.51
CA LEU A 166 -1.05 12.36 15.56
C LEU A 166 -1.30 11.73 16.94
N ASN A 167 -2.55 11.39 17.27
CA ASN A 167 -2.90 10.72 18.52
C ASN A 167 -2.17 9.38 18.65
N TYR A 168 -2.19 8.56 17.60
CA TYR A 168 -1.46 7.29 17.57
C TYR A 168 0.06 7.49 17.75
N VAL A 169 0.65 8.47 17.08
CA VAL A 169 2.10 8.77 17.21
C VAL A 169 2.44 9.22 18.64
N GLN A 170 1.56 9.99 19.27
CA GLN A 170 1.73 10.46 20.66
C GLN A 170 1.55 9.35 21.68
N SER A 171 0.66 8.39 21.46
CA SER A 171 0.49 7.20 22.32
C SER A 171 1.61 6.17 22.13
N HIS A 172 2.26 6.15 20.95
CA HIS A 172 3.32 5.19 20.60
C HIS A 172 4.69 5.84 20.27
N PRO A 173 5.27 6.68 21.15
CA PRO A 173 6.49 7.45 20.83
C PRO A 173 7.74 6.58 20.66
N LYS A 174 7.74 5.34 21.17
CA LYS A 174 8.85 4.39 21.01
C LYS A 174 8.85 3.68 19.67
N LEU A 175 7.67 3.54 19.06
CA LEU A 175 7.49 2.83 17.79
C LEU A 175 7.54 3.80 16.60
N CYS A 176 7.14 5.05 16.83
CA CYS A 176 7.02 6.08 15.81
C CYS A 176 8.24 7.01 15.76
N HIS A 177 8.65 7.38 14.55
CA HIS A 177 9.71 8.35 14.32
C HIS A 177 9.34 9.26 13.15
N PHE A 178 9.28 10.57 13.40
CA PHE A 178 9.01 11.56 12.37
C PHE A 178 10.27 11.86 11.57
N LYS A 179 10.15 11.90 10.25
CA LYS A 179 11.23 12.32 9.35
C LYS A 179 10.71 13.36 8.37
N GLU A 180 11.54 14.35 8.12
CA GLU A 180 11.33 15.33 7.06
C GLU A 180 12.48 15.19 6.06
N HIS A 181 12.13 15.09 4.78
CA HIS A 181 13.11 15.08 3.69
C HIS A 181 12.55 15.84 2.49
N ASN A 182 13.27 16.86 2.02
CA ASN A 182 12.86 17.73 0.91
C ASN A 182 11.45 18.33 1.08
N GLY A 183 11.09 18.76 2.29
CA GLY A 183 9.77 19.32 2.59
C GLY A 183 8.61 18.30 2.60
N LYS A 184 8.90 17.00 2.45
CA LYS A 184 7.92 15.94 2.63
C LYS A 184 8.03 15.35 4.03
N HIS A 185 6.92 15.32 4.72
CA HIS A 185 6.77 14.68 6.02
C HIS A 185 6.50 13.18 5.86
N THR A 186 7.26 12.37 6.59
CA THR A 186 7.11 10.92 6.63
C THR A 186 7.08 10.44 8.08
N ILE A 187 6.13 9.57 8.43
CA ILE A 187 6.13 8.88 9.72
C ILE A 187 6.67 7.47 9.52
N GLN A 188 7.67 7.10 10.31
CA GLN A 188 8.24 5.75 10.32
C GLN A 188 7.78 4.99 11.55
N ILE A 189 7.23 3.79 11.34
CA ILE A 189 6.71 2.93 12.40
C ILE A 189 7.44 1.60 12.35
N LYS A 190 8.03 1.18 13.47
CA LYS A 190 8.76 -0.09 13.59
C LYS A 190 8.51 -0.77 14.94
N PRO A 191 8.48 -2.12 14.99
CA PRO A 191 8.61 -3.04 13.86
C PRO A 191 7.27 -3.26 13.12
N VAL A 192 7.31 -3.41 11.80
CA VAL A 192 6.17 -3.84 10.97
C VAL A 192 6.68 -4.89 9.98
N THR A 193 6.31 -6.15 10.19
CA THR A 193 6.86 -7.30 9.45
C THR A 193 5.86 -7.96 8.50
N THR A 194 4.58 -7.57 8.56
CA THR A 194 3.49 -8.14 7.75
C THR A 194 2.50 -7.04 7.37
N VAL A 195 1.69 -7.29 6.34
CA VAL A 195 0.55 -6.44 5.98
C VAL A 195 -0.52 -6.51 7.07
N GLU A 196 -0.69 -7.66 7.71
CA GLU A 196 -1.58 -7.81 8.88
C GLU A 196 -1.23 -6.84 10.02
N THR A 197 0.06 -6.72 10.38
CA THR A 197 0.50 -5.74 11.39
C THR A 197 0.27 -4.31 10.92
N ALA A 198 0.50 -4.02 9.63
CA ALA A 198 0.23 -2.70 9.07
C ALA A 198 -1.26 -2.34 9.15
N CYS A 199 -2.15 -3.29 8.84
CA CYS A 199 -3.59 -3.12 8.97
C CYS A 199 -4.00 -2.85 10.42
N ALA A 200 -3.49 -3.62 11.39
CA ALA A 200 -3.79 -3.43 12.80
C ALA A 200 -3.41 -2.03 13.30
N ILE A 201 -2.28 -1.50 12.83
CA ILE A 201 -1.83 -0.14 13.16
C ILE A 201 -2.81 0.91 12.60
N LEU A 202 -3.26 0.76 11.35
CA LEU A 202 -4.21 1.71 10.77
C LEU A 202 -5.62 1.58 11.37
N ASP A 203 -6.05 0.38 11.75
CA ASP A 203 -7.30 0.15 12.49
C ASP A 203 -7.27 0.89 13.84
N GLU A 204 -6.15 0.82 14.55
CA GLU A 204 -5.94 1.54 15.80
C GLU A 204 -5.99 3.05 15.58
N MET A 205 -5.27 3.57 14.57
CA MET A 205 -5.37 4.99 14.19
C MET A 205 -6.80 5.41 13.90
N LEU A 206 -7.59 4.59 13.19
CA LEU A 206 -8.98 4.90 12.86
C LEU A 206 -9.91 4.89 14.08
N SER A 207 -9.54 4.19 15.15
CA SER A 207 -10.34 4.01 16.37
C SER A 207 -10.10 5.09 17.44
N GLU A 208 -9.00 5.83 17.34
CA GLU A 208 -8.69 7.03 18.14
C GLU A 208 -9.54 8.25 17.72
#